data_AF-A0A7L2G362-F1
#
_entry.id   AF-A0A7L2G362-F1
#
_cell.length_a   1.000
_cell.length_b   1.000
_cell.length_c   1.000
_cell.angle_alpha   90.00
_cell.angle_beta   90.00
_cell.angle_gamma   90.00
#
_symmetry.space_group_name_H-M   'P 1'
#
loop_
_entity.id
_entity.type
_entity.pdbx_description
1 polymer ?
#
loop_
_entity_poly.entity_id
_entity_poly.type
_entity_poly.pdbx_seq_one_letter_code
_entity_poly.pdbx_strand_id
1 'polypeptide(L)'
;QVCDSDTVLDPACTAEMLRILEADPRVGGVGGDVQILNKYDSWISFLSSVRYWMAFNVERACQSYFGCVQCISGPLGMYRNALLQHFLEDWYHQTFLGSKCSFGDDRHLTNRVLSLGYRTKYTARSKCLTETPTRYLRWLNQQTRWSKSYFREWLYNALWFHKHHLWMTYESVVTGFFPFFLIATVIQLFYRGRVWNILLFLLTVQLVGIIKATYACFLRGNAEMIFMSLYALLYMSSLLPAKMFAIATITKSGWGTSGRRTVVVNFVGLLPVSVWVAVLLGGLAYTAYSQDLFSETEVAFLISGAILYACYWVALLTLYLAIVARRCGKRPEQCGLAFAEV
;
A
#
# COMPACT_ATOMS: atom_id res chain seq x y z
N GLN A 1 -17.24 -2.55 17.38
CA GLN A 1 -16.81 -2.77 15.98
C GLN A 1 -16.72 -1.42 15.30
N VAL A 2 -15.74 -1.23 14.42
CA VAL A 2 -15.56 -0.03 13.60
C VAL A 2 -15.70 -0.45 12.13
N CYS A 3 -16.35 0.39 11.34
CA CYS A 3 -16.61 0.16 9.92
C CYS A 3 -16.71 1.51 9.21
N ASP A 4 -16.09 1.61 8.02
CA ASP A 4 -16.28 2.75 7.13
C ASP A 4 -17.66 2.67 6.47
N SER A 5 -18.26 3.82 6.15
CA SER A 5 -19.62 3.89 5.60
C SER A 5 -19.77 3.36 4.16
N ASP A 6 -18.67 3.12 3.48
CA ASP A 6 -18.57 2.59 2.11
C ASP A 6 -18.22 1.09 2.09
N THR A 7 -18.43 0.41 3.21
CA THR A 7 -18.01 -0.98 3.40
C THR A 7 -19.22 -1.90 3.60
N VAL A 8 -19.21 -3.01 2.86
CA VAL A 8 -20.17 -4.11 2.98
C VAL A 8 -19.53 -5.22 3.80
N LEU A 9 -20.17 -5.60 4.91
CA LEU A 9 -19.65 -6.59 5.85
C LEU A 9 -20.17 -7.99 5.53
N ASP A 10 -19.30 -8.99 5.63
CA ASP A 10 -19.74 -10.39 5.70
C ASP A 10 -20.56 -10.58 6.99
N PRO A 11 -21.77 -11.16 6.95
CA PRO A 11 -22.59 -11.39 8.14
C PRO A 11 -21.86 -12.14 9.27
N ALA A 12 -20.90 -13.01 8.93
CA ALA A 12 -20.11 -13.77 9.90
C ALA A 12 -18.93 -12.97 10.50
N CYS A 13 -18.55 -11.81 9.92
CA CYS A 13 -17.30 -11.15 10.27
C CYS A 13 -17.20 -10.76 11.75
N THR A 14 -18.31 -10.31 12.34
CA THR A 14 -18.41 -9.87 13.73
C THR A 14 -18.21 -11.05 14.70
N ALA A 15 -18.87 -12.18 14.44
CA ALA A 15 -18.75 -13.37 15.28
C ALA A 15 -17.32 -13.93 15.24
N GLU A 16 -16.69 -13.97 14.07
CA GLU A 16 -15.30 -14.44 13.92
C GLU A 16 -14.30 -13.54 14.65
N MET A 17 -14.43 -12.21 14.56
CA MET A 17 -13.58 -11.29 15.32
C MET A 17 -13.79 -11.41 16.83
N LEU A 18 -15.04 -11.57 17.27
CA LEU A 18 -15.37 -11.75 18.68
C LEU A 18 -14.68 -13.00 19.25
N ARG A 19 -14.72 -14.13 18.53
CA ARG A 19 -14.03 -15.37 18.94
C ARG A 19 -12.53 -15.15 19.17
N ILE A 20 -11.87 -14.38 18.32
CA ILE A 20 -10.44 -14.07 18.47
C ILE A 20 -10.17 -13.22 19.72
N LEU A 21 -11.02 -12.23 20.01
CA LEU A 21 -10.90 -11.44 21.22
C LEU A 21 -11.18 -12.30 22.46
N GLU A 22 -12.25 -13.08 22.49
CA GLU A 22 -12.59 -13.91 23.65
C GLU A 22 -11.51 -14.97 23.96
N ALA A 23 -10.85 -15.50 22.94
CA ALA A 23 -9.81 -16.51 23.10
C ALA A 23 -8.53 -16.04 23.81
N ASP A 24 -8.17 -14.75 23.74
CA ASP A 24 -6.97 -14.21 24.41
C ASP A 24 -7.25 -12.83 25.01
N PRO A 25 -7.30 -12.71 26.36
CA PRO A 25 -7.43 -11.44 27.06
C PRO A 25 -6.36 -10.40 26.70
N ARG A 26 -5.18 -10.84 26.25
CA ARG A 26 -4.07 -9.95 25.84
C ARG A 26 -4.26 -9.36 24.44
N VAL A 27 -5.23 -9.82 23.66
CA VAL A 27 -5.57 -9.20 22.37
C VAL A 27 -6.51 -8.03 22.62
N GLY A 28 -6.04 -6.82 22.33
CA GLY A 28 -6.79 -5.57 22.51
C GLY A 28 -7.59 -5.16 21.28
N GLY A 29 -7.20 -5.66 20.09
CA GLY A 29 -7.90 -5.41 18.84
C GLY A 29 -7.63 -6.46 17.77
N VAL A 30 -8.58 -6.63 16.86
CA VAL A 30 -8.53 -7.54 15.72
C VAL A 30 -9.08 -6.87 14.46
N GLY A 31 -8.41 -7.07 13.32
CA GLY A 31 -8.88 -6.66 12.00
C GLY A 31 -9.27 -7.85 11.12
N GLY A 32 -10.07 -7.59 10.09
CA GLY A 32 -10.45 -8.58 9.08
C GLY A 32 -9.76 -8.39 7.73
N ASP A 33 -10.06 -9.29 6.79
CA ASP A 33 -9.67 -9.24 5.37
C ASP A 33 -10.53 -8.20 4.64
N VAL A 34 -9.91 -7.07 4.32
CA VAL A 34 -10.55 -6.00 3.57
C VAL A 34 -10.28 -6.22 2.09
N GLN A 35 -11.35 -6.46 1.34
CA GLN A 35 -11.32 -6.66 -0.10
C GLN A 35 -11.92 -5.47 -0.84
N ILE A 36 -11.62 -5.35 -2.13
CA ILE A 36 -12.11 -4.22 -2.94
C ILE A 36 -13.41 -4.61 -3.65
N LEU A 37 -14.48 -3.86 -3.35
CA LEU A 37 -15.80 -4.03 -3.94
C LEU A 37 -15.79 -3.72 -5.44
N ASN A 38 -15.28 -2.53 -5.80
CA ASN A 38 -15.30 -2.00 -7.15
C ASN A 38 -14.04 -2.36 -7.96
N LYS A 39 -13.57 -3.61 -7.82
CA LYS A 39 -12.27 -4.08 -8.32
C LYS A 39 -12.12 -3.98 -9.85
N TYR A 40 -13.21 -4.04 -10.61
CA TYR A 40 -13.18 -3.95 -12.07
C TYR A 40 -13.66 -2.59 -12.62
N ASP A 41 -13.82 -1.57 -11.78
CA ASP A 41 -14.24 -0.24 -12.28
C ASP A 41 -13.12 0.48 -13.07
N SER A 42 -11.85 0.22 -12.75
CA SER A 42 -10.71 0.77 -13.47
C SER A 42 -9.44 -0.04 -13.24
N TRP A 43 -8.40 0.26 -14.04
CA TRP A 43 -7.07 -0.33 -13.83
C TRP A 43 -6.49 0.01 -12.45
N ILE A 44 -6.82 1.18 -11.88
CA ILE A 44 -6.39 1.58 -10.53
C ILE A 44 -7.10 0.76 -9.46
N SER A 45 -8.43 0.60 -9.56
CA SER A 45 -9.15 -0.17 -8.56
C SER A 45 -8.76 -1.65 -8.63
N PHE A 46 -8.49 -2.16 -9.83
CA PHE A 46 -7.98 -3.50 -10.05
C PHE A 46 -6.60 -3.71 -9.42
N LEU A 47 -5.61 -2.86 -9.74
CA LEU A 47 -4.28 -2.95 -9.13
C LEU A 47 -4.32 -2.73 -7.61
N SER A 48 -5.25 -1.92 -7.11
CA SER A 48 -5.48 -1.78 -5.67
C SER A 48 -6.00 -3.09 -5.06
N SER A 49 -6.91 -3.80 -5.73
CA SER A 49 -7.47 -5.06 -5.24
C SER A 49 -6.42 -6.15 -5.05
N VAL A 50 -5.53 -6.33 -6.02
CA VAL A 50 -4.45 -7.31 -5.91
C VAL A 50 -3.46 -6.89 -4.81
N ARG A 51 -3.14 -5.58 -4.69
CA ARG A 51 -2.26 -5.07 -3.61
C ARG A 51 -2.86 -5.27 -2.23
N TYR A 52 -4.17 -5.06 -2.09
CA TYR A 52 -4.91 -5.27 -0.85
C TYR A 52 -4.81 -6.74 -0.44
N TRP A 53 -4.98 -7.68 -1.36
CA TRP A 53 -4.82 -9.09 -1.05
C TRP A 53 -3.44 -9.39 -0.44
N MET A 54 -2.36 -8.87 -1.04
CA MET A 54 -1.00 -9.00 -0.47
C MET A 54 -0.86 -8.31 0.90
N ALA A 55 -1.50 -7.15 1.09
CA ALA A 55 -1.47 -6.42 2.35
C ALA A 55 -2.08 -7.23 3.48
N PHE A 56 -3.28 -7.78 3.27
CA PHE A 56 -4.03 -8.47 4.32
C PHE A 56 -3.55 -9.92 4.50
N ASN A 57 -3.45 -10.68 3.40
CA ASN A 57 -3.23 -12.12 3.47
C ASN A 57 -1.76 -12.54 3.57
N VAL A 58 -0.82 -11.60 3.37
CA VAL A 58 0.62 -11.86 3.57
C VAL A 58 1.18 -10.96 4.67
N GLU A 59 1.12 -9.64 4.49
CA GLU A 59 1.78 -8.70 5.42
C GLU A 59 1.06 -8.68 6.80
N ARG A 60 -0.26 -8.46 6.84
CA ARG A 60 -1.03 -8.44 8.09
C ARG A 60 -1.16 -9.83 8.72
N ALA A 61 -1.24 -10.89 7.92
CA ALA A 61 -1.20 -12.27 8.41
C ALA A 61 0.12 -12.55 9.17
N CYS A 62 1.26 -12.14 8.61
CA CYS A 62 2.56 -12.27 9.27
C CYS A 62 2.62 -11.43 10.56
N GLN A 63 2.18 -10.17 10.53
CA GLN A 63 2.10 -9.36 11.75
C GLN A 63 1.17 -9.97 12.82
N SER A 64 0.06 -10.56 12.39
CA SER A 64 -0.89 -11.24 13.28
C SER A 64 -0.25 -12.43 13.97
N TYR A 65 0.57 -13.22 13.27
CA TYR A 65 1.32 -14.31 13.88
C TYR A 65 2.12 -13.82 15.10
N PHE A 66 2.84 -12.71 14.95
CA PHE A 66 3.60 -12.07 16.03
C PHE A 66 2.77 -11.18 16.97
N GLY A 67 1.46 -11.03 16.73
CA GLY A 67 0.55 -10.23 17.56
C GLY A 67 0.79 -8.72 17.51
N CYS A 68 1.38 -8.23 16.41
CA CYS A 68 1.84 -6.85 16.27
C CYS A 68 1.27 -6.19 15.00
N VAL A 69 0.01 -6.43 14.66
CA VAL A 69 -0.66 -5.73 13.55
C VAL A 69 -0.62 -4.23 13.81
N GLN A 70 0.17 -3.49 13.02
CA GLN A 70 0.45 -2.07 13.30
C GLN A 70 -0.68 -1.13 12.84
N CYS A 71 -1.61 -1.64 12.04
CA CYS A 71 -2.73 -0.89 11.51
C CYS A 71 -3.89 -1.86 11.22
N ILE A 72 -4.87 -1.89 12.13
CA ILE A 72 -6.18 -2.48 11.87
C ILE A 72 -6.96 -1.45 11.05
N SER A 73 -7.36 -1.82 9.84
CA SER A 73 -7.95 -0.89 8.87
C SER A 73 -9.37 -0.48 9.25
N GLY A 74 -9.71 0.79 9.01
CA GLY A 74 -11.05 1.38 9.26
C GLY A 74 -12.25 0.57 8.76
N PRO A 75 -12.21 -0.03 7.54
CA PRO A 75 -13.33 -0.82 7.01
C PRO A 75 -13.78 -1.99 7.88
N LEU A 76 -12.87 -2.64 8.61
CA LEU A 76 -13.20 -3.82 9.42
C LEU A 76 -12.24 -4.00 10.59
N GLY A 77 -12.65 -3.50 11.76
CA GLY A 77 -11.92 -3.65 13.00
C GLY A 77 -12.82 -3.85 14.22
N MET A 78 -12.29 -4.53 15.24
CA MET A 78 -12.94 -4.70 16.53
C MET A 78 -11.93 -4.53 17.66
N TYR A 79 -12.33 -3.82 18.70
CA TYR A 79 -11.48 -3.47 19.84
C TYR A 79 -12.25 -3.70 21.14
N ARG A 80 -11.52 -3.98 22.23
CA ARG A 80 -12.13 -4.06 23.57
C ARG A 80 -12.52 -2.67 24.04
N ASN A 81 -13.81 -2.45 24.31
CA ASN A 81 -14.28 -1.14 24.77
C ASN A 81 -13.60 -0.69 26.07
N ALA A 82 -13.46 -1.59 27.05
CA ALA A 82 -12.77 -1.29 28.31
C ALA A 82 -11.35 -0.74 28.09
N LEU A 83 -10.65 -1.23 27.06
CA LEU A 83 -9.32 -0.75 26.71
C LEU A 83 -9.35 0.65 26.10
N LEU A 84 -10.33 0.93 25.22
CA LEU A 84 -10.48 2.23 24.57
C LEU A 84 -10.71 3.36 25.56
N GLN A 85 -11.48 3.11 26.63
CA GLN A 85 -11.79 4.12 27.64
C GLN A 85 -10.53 4.66 28.35
N HIS A 86 -9.42 3.91 28.36
CA HIS A 86 -8.17 4.38 28.95
C HIS A 86 -7.44 5.45 28.14
N PHE A 87 -7.74 5.59 26.84
CA PHE A 87 -7.00 6.52 25.97
C PHE A 87 -7.88 7.26 24.97
N LEU A 88 -9.21 7.20 25.11
CA LEU A 88 -10.16 7.78 24.16
C LEU A 88 -9.90 9.29 23.95
N GLU A 89 -9.68 10.02 25.04
CA GLU A 89 -9.36 11.45 24.99
C GLU A 89 -8.05 11.73 24.26
N ASP A 90 -6.99 11.00 24.59
CA ASP A 90 -5.68 11.10 23.91
C ASP A 90 -5.79 10.81 22.41
N TRP A 91 -6.60 9.81 22.05
CA TRP A 91 -6.84 9.44 20.66
C TRP A 91 -7.62 10.54 19.91
N TYR A 92 -8.66 11.10 20.53
CA TYR A 92 -9.49 12.15 19.90
C TYR A 92 -8.76 13.49 19.77
N HIS A 93 -7.92 13.82 20.75
CA HIS A 93 -7.14 15.05 20.80
C HIS A 93 -5.74 14.91 20.19
N GLN A 94 -5.50 13.89 19.35
CA GLN A 94 -4.21 13.67 18.74
C GLN A 94 -3.69 14.94 18.02
N THR A 95 -2.47 15.35 18.41
CA THR A 95 -1.72 16.41 17.74
C THR A 95 -0.38 15.88 17.26
N PHE A 96 0.15 16.46 16.19
CA PHE A 96 1.50 16.20 15.71
C PHE A 96 2.13 17.52 15.28
N LEU A 97 3.30 17.85 15.85
CA LEU A 97 3.99 19.13 15.65
C LEU A 97 3.04 20.34 15.80
N GLY A 98 2.25 20.34 16.89
CA GLY A 98 1.31 21.42 17.22
C GLY A 98 0.04 21.49 16.38
N SER A 99 -0.14 20.60 15.38
CA SER A 99 -1.33 20.58 14.52
C SER A 99 -2.24 19.40 14.88
N LYS A 100 -3.56 19.63 14.96
CA LYS A 100 -4.54 18.55 15.15
C LYS A 100 -4.49 17.58 13.96
N CYS A 101 -4.43 16.29 14.26
CA CYS A 101 -4.48 15.25 13.24
C CYS A 101 -5.93 14.99 12.83
N SER A 102 -6.24 15.09 11.53
CA SER A 102 -7.59 14.89 10.99
C SER A 102 -7.73 13.64 10.12
N PHE A 103 -6.71 12.77 10.12
CA PHE A 103 -6.72 11.53 9.34
C PHE A 103 -5.78 10.49 9.92
N GLY A 104 -6.13 9.21 9.69
CA GLY A 104 -5.36 8.06 10.15
C GLY A 104 -5.77 7.56 11.53
N ASP A 105 -7.03 7.79 11.90
CA ASP A 105 -7.58 7.50 13.23
C ASP A 105 -7.55 5.99 13.52
N ASP A 106 -7.66 5.15 12.49
CA ASP A 106 -7.58 3.70 12.55
C ASP A 106 -6.18 3.20 12.93
N ARG A 107 -5.14 3.76 12.28
CA ARG A 107 -3.75 3.48 12.62
C ARG A 107 -3.42 4.00 14.00
N HIS A 108 -3.85 5.22 14.34
CA HIS A 108 -3.61 5.78 15.66
C HIS A 108 -4.28 4.96 16.76
N LEU A 109 -5.53 4.52 16.55
CA LEU A 109 -6.26 3.64 17.46
C LEU A 109 -5.50 2.33 17.71
N THR A 110 -5.02 1.70 16.63
CA THR A 110 -4.18 0.49 16.72
C THR A 110 -2.89 0.77 17.51
N ASN A 111 -2.27 1.92 17.25
CA ASN A 111 -1.04 2.34 17.88
C ASN A 111 -1.20 2.52 19.40
N ARG A 112 -2.32 3.12 19.83
CA ARG A 112 -2.65 3.28 21.26
C ARG A 112 -2.85 1.94 21.97
N VAL A 113 -3.50 0.97 21.32
CA VAL A 113 -3.62 -0.40 21.86
C VAL A 113 -2.24 -1.03 22.07
N LEU A 114 -1.37 -0.92 21.06
CA LEU A 114 0.01 -1.41 21.15
C LEU A 114 0.82 -0.67 22.22
N SER A 115 0.60 0.63 22.42
CA SER A 115 1.29 1.41 23.45
C SER A 115 1.02 0.90 24.87
N LEU A 116 -0.14 0.27 25.10
CA LEU A 116 -0.53 -0.37 26.36
C LEU A 116 0.01 -1.80 26.52
N GLY A 117 0.78 -2.30 25.55
CA GLY A 117 1.35 -3.66 25.56
C GLY A 117 0.36 -4.76 25.15
N TYR A 118 -0.83 -4.41 24.68
CA TYR A 118 -1.79 -5.36 24.15
C TYR A 118 -1.41 -5.79 22.73
N ARG A 119 -1.74 -7.03 22.40
CA ARG A 119 -1.57 -7.60 21.07
C ARG A 119 -2.67 -7.12 20.13
N THR A 120 -2.33 -6.98 18.87
CA THR A 120 -3.27 -6.71 17.78
C THR A 120 -3.19 -7.82 16.75
N LYS A 121 -4.34 -8.32 16.31
CA LYS A 121 -4.45 -9.51 15.44
C LYS A 121 -5.17 -9.18 14.13
N TYR A 122 -5.05 -10.10 13.19
CA TYR A 122 -5.79 -10.15 11.94
C TYR A 122 -6.33 -11.57 11.73
N THR A 123 -7.55 -11.67 11.19
CA THR A 123 -8.17 -12.94 10.78
C THR A 123 -8.70 -12.86 9.34
N ALA A 124 -8.33 -13.83 8.52
CA ALA A 124 -8.83 -13.96 7.14
C ALA A 124 -10.28 -14.49 7.06
N ARG A 125 -10.84 -14.93 8.19
CA ARG A 125 -12.23 -15.44 8.26
C ARG A 125 -13.26 -14.33 8.39
N SER A 126 -12.85 -13.14 8.79
CA SER A 126 -13.72 -11.96 8.85
C SER A 126 -13.46 -11.13 7.61
N LYS A 127 -14.42 -11.07 6.67
CA LYS A 127 -14.25 -10.39 5.40
C LYS A 127 -15.13 -9.15 5.30
N CYS A 128 -14.69 -8.16 4.54
CA CYS A 128 -15.54 -7.07 4.06
C CYS A 128 -15.12 -6.61 2.67
N LEU A 129 -16.01 -5.86 2.02
CA LEU A 129 -15.80 -5.27 0.71
C LEU A 129 -15.92 -3.76 0.84
N THR A 130 -14.84 -3.03 0.57
CA THR A 130 -14.79 -1.56 0.59
C THR A 130 -14.51 -1.01 -0.80
N GLU A 131 -14.95 0.20 -1.06
CA GLU A 131 -14.67 0.91 -2.31
C GLU A 131 -13.30 1.61 -2.31
N THR A 132 -12.58 1.49 -3.43
CA THR A 132 -11.32 2.21 -3.70
C THR A 132 -11.49 3.28 -4.79
N PRO A 133 -10.69 4.35 -4.81
CA PRO A 133 -10.73 5.32 -5.90
C PRO A 133 -10.46 4.69 -7.28
N THR A 134 -11.25 5.08 -8.26
CA THR A 134 -11.12 4.59 -9.65
C THR A 134 -10.22 5.48 -10.52
N ARG A 135 -10.04 6.75 -10.15
CA ARG A 135 -9.20 7.72 -10.87
C ARG A 135 -7.82 7.83 -10.24
N TYR A 136 -6.77 7.84 -11.07
CA TYR A 136 -5.38 7.89 -10.62
C TYR A 136 -5.08 9.05 -9.65
N LEU A 137 -5.49 10.28 -9.96
CA LEU A 137 -5.24 11.43 -9.08
C LEU A 137 -5.91 11.28 -7.70
N ARG A 138 -7.11 10.71 -7.63
CA ARG A 138 -7.77 10.46 -6.34
C ARG A 138 -7.05 9.40 -5.54
N TRP A 139 -6.66 8.31 -6.21
CA TRP A 139 -5.87 7.26 -5.60
C TRP A 139 -4.55 7.84 -5.06
N LEU A 140 -3.83 8.64 -5.84
CA LEU A 140 -2.58 9.26 -5.42
C LEU A 140 -2.75 10.18 -4.20
N ASN A 141 -3.81 11.01 -4.18
CA ASN A 141 -4.15 11.84 -3.03
C ASN A 141 -4.45 10.99 -1.78
N GLN A 142 -5.17 9.88 -1.95
CA GLN A 142 -5.44 8.93 -0.87
C GLN A 142 -4.14 8.28 -0.35
N GLN A 143 -3.27 7.82 -1.24
CA GLN A 143 -1.98 7.21 -0.87
C GLN A 143 -1.04 8.19 -0.17
N THR A 144 -1.04 9.45 -0.60
CA THR A 144 -0.28 10.53 0.05
C THR A 144 -0.79 10.74 1.49
N ARG A 145 -2.12 10.80 1.69
CA ARG A 145 -2.74 10.91 3.01
C ARG A 145 -2.39 9.72 3.91
N TRP A 146 -2.47 8.50 3.39
CA TRP A 146 -2.08 7.30 4.13
C TRP A 146 -0.60 7.30 4.51
N SER A 147 0.27 7.83 3.65
CA SER A 147 1.69 7.99 3.90
C SER A 147 1.96 9.00 5.02
N LYS A 148 1.20 10.11 5.10
CA LYS A 148 1.30 11.07 6.22
C LYS A 148 1.00 10.43 7.56
N SER A 149 -0.16 9.76 7.65
CA SER A 149 -0.52 9.01 8.85
C SER A 149 0.53 7.92 9.15
N TYR A 150 1.11 7.29 8.13
CA TYR A 150 2.06 6.20 8.33
C TYR A 150 3.32 6.72 9.01
N PHE A 151 3.95 7.76 8.47
CA PHE A 151 5.18 8.30 9.05
C PHE A 151 4.96 8.90 10.44
N ARG A 152 3.80 9.55 10.66
CA ARG A 152 3.42 10.03 11.99
C ARG A 152 3.32 8.88 13.00
N GLU A 153 2.51 7.87 12.69
CA GLU A 153 2.31 6.74 13.60
C GLU A 153 3.56 5.88 13.72
N TRP A 154 4.41 5.81 12.71
CA TRP A 154 5.69 5.12 12.74
C TRP A 154 6.63 5.72 13.81
N LEU A 155 6.70 7.05 13.91
CA LEU A 155 7.48 7.74 14.95
C LEU A 155 6.93 7.47 16.35
N TYR A 156 5.60 7.50 16.50
CA TYR A 156 4.97 7.13 17.77
C TYR A 156 5.21 5.67 18.12
N ASN A 157 5.01 4.77 17.15
CA ASN A 157 5.14 3.33 17.33
C ASN A 157 6.53 2.93 17.83
N ALA A 158 7.56 3.63 17.38
CA ALA A 158 8.94 3.43 17.81
C ALA A 158 9.13 3.55 19.34
N LEU A 159 8.29 4.32 20.03
CA LEU A 159 8.37 4.49 21.49
C LEU A 159 7.99 3.23 22.27
N TRP A 160 7.32 2.25 21.65
CA TRP A 160 6.85 1.03 22.31
C TRP A 160 7.26 -0.28 21.63
N PHE A 161 8.20 -0.26 20.69
CA PHE A 161 8.77 -1.49 20.12
C PHE A 161 9.23 -2.50 21.18
N HIS A 162 9.82 -2.02 22.28
CA HIS A 162 10.29 -2.86 23.39
C HIS A 162 9.18 -3.65 24.11
N LYS A 163 7.91 -3.29 23.92
CA LYS A 163 6.76 -3.99 24.52
C LYS A 163 6.28 -5.18 23.69
N HIS A 164 6.80 -5.34 22.47
CA HIS A 164 6.31 -6.29 21.47
C HIS A 164 7.42 -7.19 20.93
N HIS A 165 7.03 -8.18 20.12
CA HIS A 165 7.96 -9.10 19.48
C HIS A 165 8.94 -8.35 18.55
N LEU A 166 10.21 -8.80 18.49
CA LEU A 166 11.27 -8.17 17.68
C LEU A 166 10.92 -8.01 16.21
N TRP A 167 10.04 -8.87 15.69
CA TRP A 167 9.51 -8.77 14.33
C TRP A 167 8.88 -7.40 14.04
N MET A 168 8.17 -6.82 15.01
CA MET A 168 7.56 -5.50 14.88
C MET A 168 8.62 -4.44 14.59
N THR A 169 9.69 -4.42 15.39
CA THR A 169 10.84 -3.52 15.22
C THR A 169 11.49 -3.72 13.86
N TYR A 170 11.80 -4.97 13.51
CA TYR A 170 12.42 -5.31 12.23
C TYR A 170 11.58 -4.80 11.06
N GLU A 171 10.29 -5.15 11.03
CA GLU A 171 9.38 -4.73 9.97
C GLU A 171 9.30 -3.21 9.89
N SER A 172 9.04 -2.52 11.01
CA SER A 172 8.90 -1.06 11.02
C SER A 172 10.17 -0.34 10.55
N VAL A 173 11.35 -0.83 10.94
CA VAL A 173 12.63 -0.27 10.49
C VAL A 173 12.78 -0.48 8.98
N VAL A 174 12.59 -1.71 8.50
CA VAL A 174 12.70 -2.02 7.07
C VAL A 174 11.70 -1.19 6.25
N THR A 175 10.42 -1.21 6.60
CA THR A 175 9.38 -0.49 5.83
C THR A 175 9.49 1.03 5.94
N GLY A 176 9.98 1.52 7.08
CA GLY A 176 10.24 2.94 7.33
C GLY A 176 11.41 3.46 6.49
N PHE A 177 12.54 2.75 6.46
CA PHE A 177 13.76 3.23 5.81
C PHE A 177 13.90 2.86 4.33
N PHE A 178 13.32 1.72 3.91
CA PHE A 178 13.44 1.23 2.53
C PHE A 178 13.06 2.25 1.43
N PRO A 179 12.01 3.08 1.57
CA PRO A 179 11.70 4.10 0.57
C PRO A 179 12.84 5.10 0.35
N PHE A 180 13.54 5.53 1.40
CA PHE A 180 14.64 6.49 1.29
C PHE A 180 15.86 5.85 0.64
N PHE A 181 16.19 4.62 1.05
CA PHE A 181 17.25 3.84 0.42
C PHE A 181 17.00 3.71 -1.08
N LEU A 182 15.78 3.33 -1.47
CA LEU A 182 15.42 3.15 -2.88
C LEU A 182 15.48 4.46 -3.67
N ILE A 183 15.03 5.58 -3.10
CA ILE A 183 15.15 6.90 -3.74
C ILE A 183 16.62 7.28 -3.94
N ALA A 184 17.46 7.11 -2.92
CA ALA A 184 18.89 7.40 -3.00
C ALA A 184 19.56 6.53 -4.08
N THR A 185 19.26 5.23 -4.12
CA THR A 185 19.76 4.31 -5.16
C THR A 185 19.33 4.75 -6.55
N VAL A 186 18.05 5.09 -6.75
CA VAL A 186 17.56 5.55 -8.07
C VAL A 186 18.29 6.82 -8.49
N ILE A 187 18.38 7.84 -7.63
CA ILE A 187 19.07 9.09 -7.96
C ILE A 187 20.56 8.82 -8.26
N GLN A 188 21.23 7.99 -7.46
CA GLN A 188 22.62 7.64 -7.68
C GLN A 188 22.83 6.94 -9.02
N LEU A 189 21.97 5.98 -9.38
CA LEU A 189 22.07 5.26 -10.65
C LEU A 189 21.82 6.18 -11.86
N PHE A 190 20.87 7.11 -11.73
CA PHE A 190 20.50 8.04 -12.80
C PHE A 190 21.45 9.21 -13.00
N TYR A 191 22.35 9.52 -12.05
CA TYR A 191 23.29 10.66 -12.18
C TYR A 191 24.76 10.25 -12.09
N ARG A 192 25.08 9.08 -11.53
CA ARG A 192 26.46 8.58 -11.41
C ARG A 192 26.66 7.20 -12.05
N GLY A 193 25.60 6.58 -12.55
CA GLY A 193 25.66 5.31 -13.26
C GLY A 193 25.87 5.48 -14.76
N ARG A 194 25.87 4.34 -15.47
CA ARG A 194 25.76 4.25 -16.94
C ARG A 194 24.32 3.92 -17.32
N VAL A 195 23.94 4.14 -18.57
CA VAL A 195 22.58 3.79 -19.06
C VAL A 195 22.25 2.31 -18.82
N TRP A 196 23.23 1.41 -18.93
CA TRP A 196 23.05 0.00 -18.61
C TRP A 196 22.63 -0.25 -17.16
N ASN A 197 23.18 0.50 -16.19
CA ASN A 197 22.83 0.34 -14.78
C ASN A 197 21.37 0.71 -14.52
N ILE A 198 20.85 1.71 -15.24
CA ILE A 198 19.43 2.12 -15.17
C ILE A 198 18.55 0.98 -15.70
N LEU A 199 18.90 0.41 -16.86
CA LEU A 199 18.14 -0.70 -17.44
C LEU A 199 18.17 -1.94 -16.54
N LEU A 200 19.35 -2.29 -16.00
CA LEU A 200 19.50 -3.41 -15.07
C LEU A 200 18.67 -3.22 -13.80
N PHE A 201 18.60 -1.99 -13.28
CA PHE A 201 17.73 -1.67 -12.15
C PHE A 201 16.25 -1.87 -12.48
N LEU A 202 15.79 -1.41 -13.65
CA LEU A 202 14.41 -1.61 -14.10
C LEU A 202 14.07 -3.10 -14.26
N LEU A 203 14.97 -3.89 -14.84
CA LEU A 203 14.86 -5.34 -14.95
C LEU A 203 14.83 -6.01 -13.57
N THR A 204 15.63 -5.53 -12.61
CA THR A 204 15.63 -6.06 -11.24
C THR A 204 14.31 -5.79 -10.53
N VAL A 205 13.76 -4.57 -10.64
CA VAL A 205 12.45 -4.21 -10.08
C VAL A 205 11.35 -5.10 -10.69
N GLN A 206 11.41 -5.30 -12.01
CA GLN A 206 10.48 -6.18 -12.73
C GLN A 206 10.58 -7.63 -12.26
N LEU A 207 11.80 -8.17 -12.15
CA LEU A 207 12.05 -9.53 -11.68
C LEU A 207 11.49 -9.75 -10.26
N VAL A 208 11.78 -8.83 -9.33
CA VAL A 208 11.22 -8.88 -7.96
C VAL A 208 9.69 -8.80 -8.00
N GLY A 209 9.13 -7.98 -8.89
CA GLY A 209 7.68 -7.90 -9.11
C GLY A 209 7.09 -9.24 -9.57
N ILE A 210 7.72 -9.91 -10.53
CA ILE A 210 7.31 -11.23 -11.05
C ILE A 210 7.40 -12.29 -9.96
N ILE A 211 8.49 -12.31 -9.18
CA ILE A 211 8.67 -13.27 -8.07
C ILE A 211 7.53 -13.11 -7.06
N LYS A 212 7.23 -11.87 -6.64
CA LYS A 212 6.13 -11.58 -5.71
C LYS A 212 4.78 -11.97 -6.29
N ALA A 213 4.54 -11.66 -7.56
CA ALA A 213 3.28 -11.97 -8.24
C ALA A 213 3.08 -13.48 -8.40
N THR A 214 4.13 -14.22 -8.75
CA THR A 214 4.13 -15.68 -8.88
C THR A 214 3.86 -16.34 -7.54
N TYR A 215 4.56 -15.91 -6.48
CA TYR A 215 4.28 -16.35 -5.11
C TYR A 215 2.81 -16.12 -4.72
N ALA A 216 2.27 -14.94 -5.05
CA ALA A 216 0.88 -14.61 -4.79
C ALA A 216 -0.11 -15.47 -5.59
N CYS A 217 0.20 -15.82 -6.85
CA CYS A 217 -0.61 -16.74 -7.65
C CYS A 217 -0.72 -18.12 -6.98
N PHE A 218 0.40 -18.68 -6.52
CA PHE A 218 0.42 -19.98 -5.86
C PHE A 218 -0.32 -19.94 -4.51
N LEU A 219 -0.05 -18.92 -3.69
CA LEU A 219 -0.65 -18.83 -2.36
C LEU A 219 -2.16 -18.55 -2.42
N ARG A 220 -2.63 -17.75 -3.39
CA ARG A 220 -4.06 -17.47 -3.58
C ARG A 220 -4.79 -18.58 -4.37
N GLY A 221 -4.07 -19.39 -5.13
CA GLY A 221 -4.66 -20.31 -6.11
C GLY A 221 -5.35 -19.59 -7.29
N ASN A 222 -4.95 -18.35 -7.60
CA ASN A 222 -5.59 -17.54 -8.64
C ASN A 222 -4.55 -16.79 -9.49
N ALA A 223 -4.54 -17.08 -10.79
CA ALA A 223 -3.61 -16.48 -11.77
C ALA A 223 -3.80 -14.96 -11.94
N GLU A 224 -4.93 -14.39 -11.54
CA GLU A 224 -5.17 -12.93 -11.54
C GLU A 224 -4.10 -12.19 -10.70
N MET A 225 -3.45 -12.86 -9.75
CA MET A 225 -2.37 -12.26 -8.96
C MET A 225 -1.11 -11.95 -9.77
N ILE A 226 -0.98 -12.43 -11.01
CA ILE A 226 0.17 -12.11 -11.87
C ILE A 226 0.30 -10.60 -12.09
N PHE A 227 -0.83 -9.88 -12.10
CA PHE A 227 -0.87 -8.43 -12.26
C PHE A 227 -0.31 -7.66 -11.05
N MET A 228 0.00 -8.33 -9.93
CA MET A 228 0.76 -7.72 -8.84
C MET A 228 2.10 -7.17 -9.29
N SER A 229 2.71 -7.77 -10.31
CA SER A 229 4.00 -7.31 -10.84
C SER A 229 3.91 -5.91 -11.46
N LEU A 230 2.72 -5.50 -11.94
CA LEU A 230 2.46 -4.13 -12.43
C LEU A 230 2.44 -3.10 -11.30
N TYR A 231 2.12 -3.52 -10.06
CA TYR A 231 2.09 -2.61 -8.92
C TYR A 231 3.47 -2.05 -8.57
N ALA A 232 4.55 -2.77 -8.91
CA ALA A 232 5.91 -2.27 -8.73
C ALA A 232 6.15 -0.95 -9.47
N LEU A 233 5.57 -0.79 -10.66
CA LEU A 233 5.66 0.47 -11.41
C LEU A 233 4.95 1.60 -10.68
N LEU A 234 3.71 1.40 -10.23
CA LEU A 234 2.98 2.38 -9.43
C LEU A 234 3.73 2.77 -8.16
N TYR A 235 4.40 1.80 -7.53
CA TYR A 235 5.22 2.07 -6.37
C TYR A 235 6.40 2.99 -6.72
N MET A 236 7.14 2.67 -7.77
CA MET A 236 8.34 3.41 -8.19
C MET A 236 8.05 4.79 -8.76
N SER A 237 6.99 4.94 -9.55
CA SER A 237 6.66 6.20 -10.24
C SER A 237 5.79 7.13 -9.41
N SER A 238 4.88 6.58 -8.60
CA SER A 238 3.85 7.36 -7.90
C SER A 238 4.07 7.38 -6.38
N LEU A 239 4.21 6.22 -5.74
CA LEU A 239 4.19 6.13 -4.27
C LEU A 239 5.48 6.62 -3.61
N LEU A 240 6.64 6.32 -4.19
CA LEU A 240 7.93 6.81 -3.68
C LEU A 240 7.96 8.34 -3.54
N PRO A 241 7.71 9.13 -4.61
CA PRO A 241 7.73 10.58 -4.47
C PRO A 241 6.56 11.10 -3.61
N ALA A 242 5.40 10.44 -3.63
CA ALA A 242 4.29 10.78 -2.75
C ALA A 242 4.64 10.61 -1.26
N LYS A 243 5.47 9.63 -0.89
CA LYS A 243 5.97 9.45 0.48
C LYS A 243 6.86 10.63 0.93
N MET A 244 7.77 11.08 0.07
CA MET A 244 8.62 12.24 0.37
C MET A 244 7.80 13.51 0.53
N PHE A 245 6.83 13.70 -0.36
CA PHE A 245 5.90 14.81 -0.28
C PHE A 245 5.00 14.75 0.95
N ALA A 246 4.57 13.55 1.34
CA ALA A 246 3.80 13.34 2.56
C ALA A 246 4.58 13.79 3.80
N ILE A 247 5.87 13.44 3.91
CA ILE A 247 6.74 13.88 5.01
C ILE A 247 6.91 15.40 5.00
N ALA A 248 7.26 15.97 3.85
CA ALA A 248 7.47 17.41 3.71
C ALA A 248 6.20 18.24 4.03
N THR A 249 5.02 17.64 3.89
CA THR A 249 3.72 18.30 4.12
C THR A 249 2.92 17.67 5.27
N ILE A 250 3.57 16.96 6.18
CA ILE A 250 2.92 16.11 7.21
C ILE A 250 1.98 16.88 8.13
N THR A 251 2.28 18.16 8.42
CA THR A 251 1.47 19.05 9.27
C THR A 251 0.27 19.68 8.55
N LYS A 252 0.24 19.63 7.22
CA LYS A 252 -0.86 20.23 6.44
C LYS A 252 -2.08 19.32 6.47
N SER A 253 -3.19 19.82 6.98
CA SER A 253 -4.48 19.12 7.12
C SER A 253 -5.47 19.33 5.97
N GLY A 254 -5.25 20.32 5.09
CA GLY A 254 -6.17 20.70 4.00
C GLY A 254 -6.33 19.70 2.83
N TRP A 255 -5.76 18.51 2.94
CA TRP A 255 -5.78 17.47 1.89
C TRP A 255 -6.94 16.49 2.05
N GLY A 256 -8.02 16.90 2.70
CA GLY A 256 -9.24 16.10 2.82
C GLY A 256 -9.69 15.65 1.43
N THR A 257 -10.01 14.36 1.29
CA THR A 257 -10.62 13.87 0.06
C THR A 257 -11.99 14.52 -0.06
N SER A 258 -12.18 15.34 -1.10
CA SER A 258 -13.52 15.80 -1.44
C SER A 258 -14.43 14.57 -1.62
N GLY A 259 -15.73 14.70 -1.30
CA GLY A 259 -16.67 13.58 -1.37
C GLY A 259 -16.54 12.86 -2.72
N ARG A 260 -16.56 11.52 -2.74
CA ARG A 260 -16.21 10.71 -3.93
C ARG A 260 -17.07 10.99 -5.18
N ARG A 261 -18.18 11.74 -5.08
CA ARG A 261 -18.98 12.20 -6.23
C ARG A 261 -18.54 13.55 -6.82
N THR A 262 -17.64 14.29 -6.17
CA THR A 262 -17.20 15.64 -6.59
C THR A 262 -15.96 15.59 -7.49
N VAL A 263 -15.96 16.30 -8.62
CA VAL A 263 -14.77 16.36 -9.50
C VAL A 263 -13.55 16.78 -8.69
N VAL A 264 -12.43 16.06 -8.86
CA VAL A 264 -11.18 16.45 -8.18
C VAL A 264 -10.66 17.73 -8.80
N VAL A 265 -10.63 18.78 -8.01
CA VAL A 265 -10.00 20.05 -8.36
C VAL A 265 -8.60 20.21 -7.73
N ASN A 266 -8.20 19.28 -6.86
CA ASN A 266 -6.91 19.30 -6.19
C ASN A 266 -5.86 18.47 -6.96
N PHE A 267 -5.04 19.17 -7.76
CA PHE A 267 -3.97 18.59 -8.58
C PHE A 267 -2.62 18.49 -7.86
N VAL A 268 -2.51 18.94 -6.61
CA VAL A 268 -1.21 19.00 -5.92
C VAL A 268 -0.62 17.61 -5.72
N GLY A 269 -1.43 16.55 -5.66
CA GLY A 269 -0.92 15.18 -5.67
C GLY A 269 -0.05 14.84 -6.87
N LEU A 270 -0.23 15.51 -8.02
CA LEU A 270 0.62 15.33 -9.20
C LEU A 270 1.99 15.98 -9.05
N LEU A 271 2.12 17.05 -8.26
CA LEU A 271 3.37 17.79 -8.08
C LEU A 271 4.57 16.87 -7.78
N PRO A 272 4.53 15.98 -6.75
CA PRO A 272 5.66 15.12 -6.46
C PRO A 272 5.99 14.14 -7.59
N VAL A 273 4.98 13.65 -8.31
CA VAL A 273 5.19 12.74 -9.44
C VAL A 273 5.81 13.47 -10.62
N SER A 274 5.35 14.69 -10.93
CA SER A 274 5.92 15.51 -11.99
C SER A 274 7.36 15.90 -11.71
N VAL A 275 7.67 16.31 -10.47
CA VAL A 275 9.05 16.62 -10.05
C VAL A 275 9.92 15.37 -10.13
N TRP A 276 9.42 14.22 -9.67
CA TRP A 276 10.14 12.95 -9.74
C TRP A 276 10.47 12.55 -11.17
N VAL A 277 9.49 12.61 -12.08
CA VAL A 277 9.69 12.33 -13.51
C VAL A 277 10.69 13.30 -14.12
N ALA A 278 10.61 14.59 -13.83
CA ALA A 278 11.57 15.58 -14.33
C ALA A 278 13.01 15.30 -13.85
N VAL A 279 13.18 14.93 -12.58
CA VAL A 279 14.49 14.52 -12.02
C VAL A 279 15.02 13.28 -12.72
N LEU A 280 14.19 12.25 -12.91
CA LEU A 280 14.62 11.01 -13.58
C LEU A 280 14.95 11.24 -15.06
N LEU A 281 14.15 12.02 -15.78
CA LEU A 281 14.45 12.35 -17.18
C LEU A 281 15.71 13.20 -17.30
N GLY A 282 15.90 14.17 -16.40
CA GLY A 282 17.12 14.97 -16.33
C GLY A 282 18.36 14.13 -16.03
N GLY A 283 18.27 13.21 -15.07
CA GLY A 283 19.34 12.25 -14.78
C GLY A 283 19.65 11.35 -15.97
N LEU A 284 18.63 10.75 -16.57
CA LEU A 284 18.81 9.90 -17.75
C LEU A 284 19.49 10.65 -18.90
N ALA A 285 19.06 11.88 -19.20
CA ALA A 285 19.66 12.71 -20.23
C ALA A 285 21.11 13.09 -19.88
N TYR A 286 21.38 13.43 -18.62
CA TYR A 286 22.72 13.73 -18.13
C TYR A 286 23.65 12.52 -18.30
N THR A 287 23.26 11.36 -17.78
CA THR A 287 24.03 10.12 -17.90
C THR A 287 24.24 9.71 -19.36
N ALA A 288 23.20 9.87 -20.20
CA ALA A 288 23.32 9.55 -21.62
C ALA A 288 24.32 10.45 -22.35
N TYR A 289 24.39 11.73 -21.96
CA TYR A 289 25.32 12.72 -22.52
C TYR A 289 26.75 12.58 -21.95
N SER A 290 26.88 12.27 -20.66
CA SER A 290 28.17 12.29 -19.95
C SER A 290 28.95 10.99 -20.03
N GLN A 291 28.31 9.89 -20.44
CA GLN A 291 28.97 8.59 -20.51
C GLN A 291 29.86 8.47 -21.75
N ASP A 292 30.90 7.65 -21.65
CA ASP A 292 31.74 7.28 -22.78
C ASP A 292 30.95 6.50 -23.84
N LEU A 293 31.53 6.42 -25.04
CA LEU A 293 31.02 5.56 -26.12
C LEU A 293 30.78 4.13 -25.61
N PHE A 294 29.62 3.57 -25.99
CA PHE A 294 29.26 2.21 -25.62
C PHE A 294 30.22 1.21 -26.26
N SER A 295 30.68 0.25 -25.47
CA SER A 295 31.33 -0.95 -26.00
C SER A 295 30.32 -1.85 -26.72
N GLU A 296 30.78 -2.69 -27.66
CA GLU A 296 29.89 -3.61 -28.40
C GLU A 296 29.09 -4.52 -27.48
N THR A 297 29.69 -4.96 -26.37
CA THR A 297 29.02 -5.79 -25.35
C THR A 297 27.95 -5.01 -24.61
N GLU A 298 28.18 -3.75 -24.26
CA GLU A 298 27.18 -2.89 -23.64
C GLU A 298 26.00 -2.61 -24.57
N VAL A 299 26.26 -2.39 -25.87
CA VAL A 299 25.19 -2.23 -26.87
C VAL A 299 24.34 -3.51 -26.94
N ALA A 300 24.98 -4.68 -26.99
CA ALA A 300 24.27 -5.96 -27.01
C ALA A 300 23.40 -6.17 -25.75
N PHE A 301 23.92 -5.84 -24.56
CA PHE A 301 23.16 -5.92 -23.31
C PHE A 301 22.02 -4.90 -23.24
N LEU A 302 22.23 -3.67 -23.72
CA LEU A 302 21.19 -2.66 -23.78
C LEU A 302 20.04 -3.07 -24.70
N ILE A 303 20.36 -3.58 -25.90
CA ILE A 303 19.35 -4.04 -26.86
C ILE A 303 18.58 -5.23 -26.29
N SER A 304 19.28 -6.28 -25.84
CA SER A 304 18.64 -7.48 -25.30
C SER A 304 17.81 -7.20 -24.05
N GLY A 305 18.34 -6.40 -23.12
CA GLY A 305 17.63 -5.99 -21.92
C GLY A 305 16.41 -5.11 -22.22
N ALA A 306 16.51 -4.19 -23.18
CA ALA A 306 15.39 -3.35 -23.60
C ALA A 306 14.28 -4.16 -24.26
N ILE A 307 14.64 -5.14 -25.12
CA ILE A 307 13.69 -6.08 -25.71
C ILE A 307 12.99 -6.89 -24.62
N LEU A 308 13.75 -7.48 -23.69
CA LEU A 308 13.19 -8.26 -22.58
C LEU A 308 12.21 -7.42 -21.74
N TYR A 309 12.62 -6.20 -21.38
CA TYR A 309 11.79 -5.27 -20.62
C TYR A 309 10.51 -4.93 -21.37
N ALA A 310 10.59 -4.60 -22.67
CA ALA A 310 9.45 -4.26 -23.51
C ALA A 310 8.50 -5.45 -23.71
N CYS A 311 9.04 -6.65 -23.99
CA CYS A 311 8.26 -7.88 -24.15
C CYS A 311 7.41 -8.18 -22.91
N TYR A 312 7.97 -8.01 -21.72
CA TYR A 312 7.20 -8.14 -20.47
C TYR A 312 6.00 -7.18 -20.42
N TRP A 313 6.20 -5.90 -20.74
CA TRP A 313 5.14 -4.90 -20.66
C TRP A 313 4.05 -5.17 -21.68
N VAL A 314 4.43 -5.55 -22.90
CA VAL A 314 3.50 -5.95 -23.96
C VAL A 314 2.72 -7.21 -23.53
N ALA A 315 3.39 -8.22 -22.99
CA ALA A 315 2.74 -9.45 -22.52
C ALA A 315 1.75 -9.18 -21.39
N LEU A 316 2.11 -8.38 -20.37
CA LEU A 316 1.17 -8.07 -19.30
C LEU A 316 0.05 -7.14 -19.72
N LEU A 317 0.30 -6.17 -20.61
CA LEU A 317 -0.75 -5.31 -21.13
C LEU A 317 -1.75 -6.11 -21.96
N THR A 318 -1.27 -7.02 -22.81
CA THR A 318 -2.14 -7.92 -23.60
C THR A 318 -2.96 -8.83 -22.70
N LEU A 319 -2.35 -9.44 -21.67
CA LEU A 319 -3.06 -10.22 -20.67
C LEU A 319 -4.10 -9.38 -19.90
N TYR A 320 -3.75 -8.15 -19.51
CA TYR A 320 -4.66 -7.25 -18.81
C TYR A 320 -5.88 -6.91 -19.68
N LEU A 321 -5.65 -6.58 -20.95
CA LEU A 321 -6.72 -6.29 -21.91
C LEU A 321 -7.59 -7.53 -22.17
N ALA A 322 -6.99 -8.72 -22.21
CA ALA A 322 -7.71 -9.96 -22.46
C ALA A 322 -8.57 -10.42 -21.26
N ILE A 323 -8.05 -10.30 -20.04
CA ILE A 323 -8.66 -10.89 -18.83
C ILE A 323 -9.46 -9.85 -18.03
N VAL A 324 -8.87 -8.68 -17.80
CA VAL A 324 -9.39 -7.69 -16.84
C VAL A 324 -10.25 -6.66 -17.55
N ALA A 325 -9.77 -6.07 -18.66
CA ALA A 325 -10.52 -5.03 -19.36
C ALA A 325 -11.89 -5.51 -19.88
N ARG A 326 -12.02 -6.80 -20.21
CA ARG A 326 -13.31 -7.42 -20.58
C ARG A 326 -14.31 -7.53 -19.43
N ARG A 327 -13.82 -7.53 -18.18
CA ARG A 327 -14.64 -7.54 -16.95
C ARG A 327 -14.95 -6.11 -16.48
N CYS A 328 -14.20 -5.11 -16.94
CA CYS A 328 -14.43 -3.73 -16.58
C CYS A 328 -15.79 -3.22 -17.11
N GLY A 329 -16.56 -2.57 -16.23
CA GLY A 329 -17.88 -2.01 -16.57
C GLY A 329 -19.06 -2.98 -16.50
N LYS A 330 -18.83 -4.29 -16.32
CA LYS A 330 -19.88 -5.25 -15.96
C LYS A 330 -20.10 -5.18 -14.46
N ARG A 331 -21.03 -4.34 -13.99
CA ARG A 331 -21.45 -4.34 -12.58
C ARG A 331 -22.04 -5.71 -12.26
N PRO A 332 -21.47 -6.50 -11.34
CA PRO A 332 -22.21 -7.62 -10.79
C PRO A 332 -23.37 -7.02 -9.97
N GLU A 333 -24.61 -7.39 -10.28
CA GLU A 333 -25.76 -7.15 -9.41
C GLU A 333 -25.66 -8.01 -8.13
N GLN A 334 -24.63 -7.84 -7.32
CA GLN A 334 -24.31 -8.85 -6.31
C GLN A 334 -23.71 -8.26 -5.05
N CYS A 335 -24.52 -7.47 -4.32
CA CYS A 335 -24.22 -7.20 -2.92
C CYS A 335 -24.48 -8.45 -2.04
N GLY A 336 -25.38 -9.35 -2.47
CA GLY A 336 -25.74 -10.58 -1.75
C GLY A 336 -24.95 -11.85 -2.13
N LEU A 337 -24.33 -11.89 -3.32
CA LEU A 337 -23.56 -13.05 -3.80
C LEU A 337 -22.04 -12.89 -3.63
N ALA A 338 -21.55 -11.72 -3.22
CA ALA A 338 -20.12 -11.44 -3.10
C ALA A 338 -19.39 -12.26 -2.02
N PHE A 339 -20.13 -12.84 -1.07
CA PHE A 339 -19.58 -13.77 -0.06
C PHE A 339 -19.90 -15.25 -0.37
N ALA A 340 -20.63 -15.53 -1.46
CA ALA A 340 -21.02 -16.89 -1.85
C ALA A 340 -20.01 -17.57 -2.79
N GLU A 341 -19.10 -16.81 -3.43
CA GLU A 341 -18.02 -17.33 -4.27
C GLU A 341 -16.67 -17.25 -3.55
N VAL A 342 -16.40 -18.17 -2.60
CA VAL A 342 -15.03 -18.52 -2.16
C VAL A 342 -14.93 -20.02 -1.95
#